data_AF-A0A957EAW6-F1
#
_entry.id   AF-A0A957EAW6-F1
#
_cell.length_a   1.000
_cell.length_b   1.000
_cell.length_c   1.000
_cell.angle_alpha   90.00
_cell.angle_beta   90.00
_cell.angle_gamma   90.00
#
_symmetry.space_group_name_H-M   'P 1'
#
loop_
_entity.id
_entity.type
_entity.pdbx_description
1 polymer ?
#
loop_
_entity_poly.entity_id
_entity_poly.type
_entity_poly.pdbx_seq_one_letter_code
_entity_poly.pdbx_strand_id
1 'polypeptide(L)' 'EQSVPETSRYSLLHLGKKEMLDHILATRQMLTYYRGAEIHNEVLHDESGAFRTDDKFPESDHAPIVAEFVLP' A
#
# COMPACT_ATOMS: atom_id res chain seq x y z
N GLU A 1 1.89 -0.86 8.43
CA GLU A 1 1.08 -1.93 7.80
C GLU A 1 0.60 -3.06 8.72
N GLN A 2 1.20 -3.37 9.87
CA GLN A 2 0.80 -4.55 10.68
C GLN A 2 -0.62 -4.50 11.26
N SER A 3 -1.18 -3.30 11.43
CA SER A 3 -2.56 -3.04 11.84
C SER A 3 -3.59 -3.30 10.73
N VAL A 4 -3.15 -3.42 9.47
CA VAL A 4 -4.01 -3.69 8.31
C VAL A 4 -4.31 -5.20 8.26
N PRO A 5 -5.56 -5.62 7.94
CA PRO A 5 -5.89 -7.03 7.75
C PRO A 5 -4.97 -7.72 6.75
N GLU A 6 -4.58 -8.96 7.03
CA GLU A 6 -3.62 -9.72 6.22
C GLU A 6 -4.04 -9.84 4.75
N THR A 7 -5.34 -9.99 4.48
CA THR A 7 -5.90 -10.09 3.13
C THR A 7 -5.65 -8.87 2.25
N SER A 8 -5.45 -7.71 2.89
CA SER A 8 -5.22 -6.40 2.27
C SER A 8 -3.79 -5.89 2.49
N ARG A 9 -2.90 -6.69 3.08
CA ARG A 9 -1.53 -6.28 3.42
C ARG A 9 -0.55 -6.54 2.27
N TYR A 10 -0.72 -5.81 1.18
CA TYR A 10 0.18 -5.82 0.02
C TYR A 10 0.10 -4.48 -0.72
N SER A 11 1.23 -4.00 -1.21
CA SER A 11 1.31 -2.76 -1.99
C SER A 11 1.57 -3.01 -3.46
N LEU A 12 2.01 -4.21 -3.84
CA LEU A 12 2.28 -4.60 -5.22
C LEU A 12 1.60 -5.95 -5.52
N LEU A 13 1.08 -6.10 -6.74
CA LEU A 13 0.69 -7.38 -7.30
C LEU A 13 1.65 -7.72 -8.45
N HIS A 14 2.53 -8.69 -8.23
CA HIS A 14 3.56 -9.09 -9.18
C HIS A 14 3.34 -10.52 -9.64
N LEU A 15 2.88 -10.71 -10.88
CA LEU A 15 2.62 -12.03 -11.48
C LEU A 15 1.68 -12.88 -10.61
N GLY A 16 0.60 -12.26 -10.15
CA GLY A 16 -0.43 -12.83 -9.30
C GLY A 16 -0.03 -12.95 -7.83
N LYS A 17 1.18 -12.51 -7.44
CA LYS A 17 1.66 -12.56 -6.06
C LYS A 17 1.50 -11.22 -5.38
N LYS A 18 0.85 -11.25 -4.22
CA LYS A 18 0.66 -10.11 -3.33
C LYS A 18 1.92 -9.89 -2.53
N GLU A 19 2.58 -8.76 -2.73
CA GLU A 19 3.83 -8.40 -2.07
C GLU A 19 3.67 -7.09 -1.29
N MET A 20 4.17 -7.06 -0.06
CA MET A 20 4.21 -5.84 0.76
C MET A 20 5.61 -5.24 0.67
N LEU A 21 5.78 -4.23 -0.20
CA LEU A 21 7.10 -3.64 -0.47
C LEU A 21 7.27 -2.22 0.08
N ASP A 22 6.17 -1.50 0.26
CA ASP A 22 6.18 -0.12 0.71
C ASP A 22 5.82 -0.04 2.19
N HIS A 23 6.50 0.81 2.96
CA HIS A 23 6.34 0.83 4.41
C HIS A 23 6.25 2.27 4.93
N ILE A 24 5.42 2.47 5.95
CA ILE A 24 5.39 3.72 6.73
C ILE A 24 6.12 3.47 8.03
N LEU A 25 7.22 4.19 8.24
CA LEU A 25 7.97 4.18 9.49
C LEU A 25 7.54 5.38 10.34
N ALA A 26 7.20 5.12 11.60
CA ALA A 26 6.87 6.15 12.58
C ALA A 26 7.79 6.01 13.80
N THR A 27 8.23 7.16 14.34
CA THR A 27 8.97 7.16 15.61
C THR A 27 8.05 6.70 16.75
N ARG A 28 8.64 6.25 17.87
CA ARG A 28 7.85 5.84 19.05
C ARG A 28 6.94 6.96 19.56
N GLN A 29 7.39 8.21 19.48
CA GLN A 29 6.60 9.37 19.87
C GLN A 29 5.40 9.58 18.95
N MET A 30 5.58 9.40 17.63
CA MET A 30 4.48 9.50 16.66
C MET A 30 3.47 8.35 16.80
N LEU A 31 3.91 7.15 17.21
CA LEU A 31 3.00 6.03 17.45
C LEU A 31 1.96 6.30 18.54
N THR A 32 2.23 7.19 19.49
CA THR A 32 1.24 7.61 20.50
C THR A 32 0.01 8.28 19.87
N TYR A 33 0.19 8.91 18.71
CA TYR A 33 -0.87 9.60 17.97
C TYR A 33 -1.45 8.75 16.83
N TYR A 34 -0.94 7.53 16.64
CA TYR A 34 -1.36 6.66 15.54
C TYR A 34 -2.80 6.15 15.74
N ARG A 35 -3.65 6.36 14.75
CA ARG A 35 -5.06 5.94 14.76
C ARG A 35 -5.30 4.68 13.95
N GLY A 36 -4.68 4.59 12.78
CA GLY A 36 -4.91 3.52 11.83
C GLY A 36 -4.10 3.68 10.56
N ALA A 37 -4.08 2.65 9.73
CA ALA A 37 -3.50 2.70 8.41
C ALA A 37 -4.36 1.91 7.46
N GLU A 38 -4.32 2.32 6.20
CA GLU A 38 -5.07 1.74 5.10
C GLU A 38 -4.12 1.51 3.93
N ILE A 39 -4.41 0.47 3.16
CA ILE A 39 -3.73 0.17 1.90
C ILE A 39 -4.82 0.03 0.85
N HIS A 40 -4.85 0.98 -0.08
CA HIS A 40 -5.91 1.09 -1.09
C HIS A 40 -5.58 0.26 -2.32
N ASN A 41 -5.62 -1.07 -2.17
CA ASN A 41 -5.27 -2.04 -3.21
C ASN A 41 -6.48 -2.70 -3.89
N GLU A 42 -7.69 -2.15 -3.71
CA GLU A 42 -8.93 -2.71 -4.25
C GLU A 42 -9.00 -2.65 -5.78
N VAL A 43 -8.32 -1.68 -6.38
CA VAL A 43 -8.25 -1.46 -7.84
C VAL A 43 -6.84 -1.68 -8.40
N LEU A 44 -5.93 -2.27 -7.61
CA LEU A 44 -4.54 -2.49 -8.01
C LEU A 44 -4.47 -3.52 -9.14
N HIS A 45 -3.90 -3.12 -10.29
CA HIS A 45 -3.61 -4.04 -11.39
C HIS A 45 -2.32 -4.83 -11.13
N ASP A 46 -2.17 -5.95 -11.84
CA ASP A 46 -0.95 -6.74 -11.80
C ASP A 46 0.12 -6.09 -12.69
N GLU A 47 1.31 -5.89 -12.13
CA GLU A 47 2.49 -5.30 -12.81
C GLU A 47 3.08 -6.22 -13.90
N SER A 48 2.41 -7.32 -14.27
CA SER A 48 2.86 -8.22 -15.31
C SER A 48 3.35 -7.45 -16.55
N GLY A 49 4.56 -7.77 -17.02
CA GLY A 49 5.30 -6.98 -18.00
C GLY A 49 4.59 -6.71 -19.34
N ALA A 50 3.43 -7.34 -19.59
CA ALA A 50 2.53 -7.02 -20.69
C ALA A 50 1.87 -5.63 -20.57
N PHE A 51 1.78 -5.06 -19.37
CA PHE A 51 1.10 -3.77 -19.12
C PHE A 51 2.05 -2.61 -18.84
N ARG A 52 3.35 -2.86 -18.63
CA ARG A 52 4.37 -1.83 -18.30
C ARG A 52 4.58 -0.76 -19.38
N THR A 53 4.06 -0.97 -20.59
CA THR A 53 4.12 -0.02 -21.71
C THR A 53 2.73 0.33 -22.26
N ASP A 54 1.66 -0.07 -21.58
CA ASP A 54 0.29 0.25 -21.99
C ASP A 54 -0.12 1.59 -21.38
N ASP A 55 -0.37 2.60 -22.22
CA ASP A 55 -0.81 3.95 -21.81
C ASP A 55 -2.18 3.95 -21.07
N LYS A 56 -2.85 2.78 -20.97
CA LYS A 56 -4.13 2.62 -20.28
C LYS A 56 -4.05 2.72 -18.76
N PHE A 57 -2.88 2.49 -18.16
CA PHE A 57 -2.67 2.55 -16.71
C PHE A 57 -1.55 3.54 -16.39
N PRO A 58 -1.77 4.86 -16.58
CA PRO A 58 -0.76 5.89 -16.27
C PRO A 58 -0.49 6.04 -14.76
N GLU A 59 -1.10 5.19 -13.95
CA GLU A 59 -1.12 5.25 -12.49
C GLU A 59 -0.02 4.35 -11.93
N SER A 60 0.35 4.57 -10.67
CA SER A 60 1.39 3.79 -9.98
C SER A 60 1.06 2.28 -9.95
N ASP A 61 2.04 1.43 -10.23
CA ASP A 61 1.94 -0.03 -10.02
C ASP A 61 1.92 -0.42 -8.52
N HIS A 62 2.09 0.57 -7.64
CA HIS A 62 2.03 0.40 -6.19
C HIS A 62 0.76 1.04 -5.63
N ALA A 63 0.07 0.31 -4.74
CA ALA A 63 -1.08 0.81 -4.01
C ALA A 63 -0.66 1.89 -2.99
N PRO A 64 -1.44 2.97 -2.86
CA PRO A 64 -1.21 3.97 -1.82
C PRO A 64 -1.32 3.36 -0.41
N ILE A 65 -0.40 3.77 0.47
CA ILE A 65 -0.43 3.46 1.90
C ILE A 65 -0.64 4.75 2.66
N VAL A 66 -1.66 4.78 3.50
CA VAL A 66 -2.03 5.96 4.28
C VAL A 66 -1.98 5.60 5.76
N ALA A 67 -1.40 6.48 6.57
CA ALA A 67 -1.46 6.39 8.03
C ALA A 67 -2.15 7.64 8.58
N GLU A 68 -3.10 7.42 9.48
CA GLU A 68 -3.82 8.48 10.19
C GLU A 68 -3.17 8.71 11.56
N PHE A 69 -2.93 9.98 11.88
CA PHE A 69 -2.45 10.41 13.19
C PHE A 69 -3.37 11.50 13.74
N VAL A 70 -3.82 11.34 14.99
CA VAL A 70 -4.61 12.35 15.70
C VAL A 70 -3.70 13.07 16.68
N LEU A 71 -3.29 14.28 16.30
CA LEU A 71 -2.43 15.13 17.10
C LEU A 71 -3.22 15.83 18.23
N PRO A 72 -2.53 16.32 19.28
CA PRO A 72 -3.14 17.11 20.35
C PRO A 72 -3.76 18.43 19.86
#